data_AF-A0AAU3R1I2-F1
#
_entry.id   AF-A0AAU3R1I2-F1
#
_cell.length_a   1.000
_cell.length_b   1.000
_cell.length_c   1.000
_cell.angle_alpha   90.00
_cell.angle_beta   90.00
_cell.angle_gamma   90.00
#
_symmetry.space_group_name_H-M   'P 1'
#
loop_
_entity.id
_entity.type
_entity.pdbx_description
1 polymer ?
#
loop_
_entity_poly.entity_id
_entity_poly.type
_entity_poly.pdbx_seq_one_letter_code
_entity_poly.pdbx_strand_id
1 'polypeptide(L)'
;MQTDAPLWDSLVFDGIGDVDVEAVTAAFGTVEVMARGRAAGAACPDCGRFSDRVHDRYQRRLKDLPLAEQGFVILLTVRRFICGAADCPRRTFAEPFSRLAVPHARFTTRLNRALERVGLALAGRAGARLAAQLGFGAGRMTLLRRVMALPDPQFSTPRVLGVDDFAIRRGQTYSTVLTSVEDHRVVDVLPTREAGPLAAWLIQHPGVEIICRDRAGAYAEGARRGAPDALQVADRFHLWQGLGRAVETCVAAHRDCLRSPSPTGTLPGATRPDPARPQDDSAPVGRRAERKKAAHALVHELLAQGHSRRAIARHLGWGLNTVLRYANAARWQDTFRESRPRSSRLDPYKPYLERRFAEGCTSVTGLHGELIAANAPVTYQMVRAHIATLRRTPADAAPRPPSVRQVTGWLTRHPTALTEDDRAGLKGILARCPELDTASRHVREFGEILTGRLGATLPTWIDAVDASQLPGLTGFALHLLRDLDAVTAGLTLNWSSGSIEGAVNRIKKIKRQLYGRAGFELLRKMILLQ
;
A
#
# COMPACT_ATOMS: atom_id res chain seq x y z
N MET A 1 -9.82 53.19 -6.04
CA MET A 1 -9.86 52.97 -7.49
C MET A 1 -11.34 52.92 -7.86
N GLN A 2 -11.87 53.89 -8.61
CA GLN A 2 -13.23 53.80 -9.15
C GLN A 2 -13.26 52.57 -10.06
N THR A 3 -13.94 51.52 -9.61
CA THR A 3 -13.92 50.21 -10.24
C THR A 3 -14.89 50.18 -11.40
N ASP A 4 -14.42 49.70 -12.54
CA ASP A 4 -15.21 49.46 -13.74
C ASP A 4 -16.21 48.32 -13.46
N ALA A 5 -17.39 48.67 -12.94
CA ALA A 5 -18.43 47.72 -12.51
C ALA A 5 -18.77 46.64 -13.57
N PRO A 6 -18.83 46.94 -14.89
CA PRO A 6 -19.08 45.94 -15.92
C PRO A 6 -18.00 44.85 -16.00
N LEU A 7 -16.73 45.22 -15.77
CA LEU A 7 -15.62 44.27 -15.73
C LEU A 7 -15.74 43.33 -14.53
N TRP A 8 -16.11 43.87 -13.35
CA TRP A 8 -16.30 43.07 -12.14
C TRP A 8 -17.55 42.20 -12.20
N ASP A 9 -18.65 42.67 -12.80
CA ASP A 9 -19.83 41.85 -13.06
C ASP A 9 -19.48 40.62 -13.91
N SER A 10 -18.76 40.85 -15.02
CA SER A 10 -18.32 39.76 -15.89
C SER A 10 -17.31 38.84 -15.22
N LEU A 11 -16.43 39.35 -14.35
CA LEU A 11 -15.39 38.54 -13.70
C LEU A 11 -15.94 37.70 -12.53
N VAL A 12 -16.84 38.28 -11.73
CA VAL A 12 -17.32 37.68 -10.49
C VAL A 12 -18.57 36.87 -10.72
N PHE A 13 -19.48 37.37 -11.54
CA PHE A 13 -20.81 36.80 -11.76
C PHE A 13 -20.96 36.24 -13.18
N ASP A 14 -19.88 35.82 -13.84
CA ASP A 14 -19.97 35.09 -15.11
C ASP A 14 -20.93 33.90 -14.99
N GLY A 15 -21.93 33.85 -15.88
CA GLY A 15 -23.03 32.87 -15.83
C GLY A 15 -24.09 33.07 -14.72
N ILE A 16 -24.02 34.14 -13.93
CA ILE A 16 -24.96 34.52 -12.86
C ILE A 16 -25.54 35.91 -13.17
N GLY A 17 -26.54 35.97 -14.05
CA GLY A 17 -27.10 37.25 -14.56
C GLY A 17 -28.01 38.04 -13.61
N ASP A 18 -28.22 37.57 -12.39
CA ASP A 18 -29.23 38.11 -11.45
C ASP A 18 -28.64 39.10 -10.43
N VAL A 19 -27.35 39.43 -10.53
CA VAL A 19 -26.60 40.18 -9.51
C VAL A 19 -25.75 41.27 -10.16
N ASP A 20 -25.75 42.46 -9.55
CA ASP A 20 -24.89 43.59 -9.92
C ASP A 20 -23.88 43.90 -8.80
N VAL A 21 -22.66 44.25 -9.19
CA VAL A 21 -21.61 44.76 -8.30
C VAL A 21 -21.83 46.24 -8.01
N GLU A 22 -21.94 46.59 -6.73
CA GLU A 22 -22.08 47.98 -6.27
C GLU A 22 -20.72 48.60 -5.93
N ALA A 23 -19.85 47.81 -5.30
CA ALA A 23 -18.53 48.25 -4.87
C ALA A 23 -17.57 47.08 -4.69
N VAL A 24 -16.29 47.36 -4.84
CA VAL A 24 -15.21 46.39 -4.61
C VAL A 24 -14.16 47.02 -3.72
N THR A 25 -13.80 46.34 -2.64
CA THR A 25 -12.72 46.73 -1.74
C THR A 25 -11.72 45.58 -1.64
N ALA A 26 -10.43 45.90 -1.65
CA ALA A 26 -9.37 44.93 -1.47
C ALA A 26 -8.50 45.36 -0.28
N ALA A 27 -8.48 44.54 0.77
CA ALA A 27 -7.72 44.82 1.99
C ALA A 27 -7.25 43.52 2.63
N PHE A 28 -6.03 43.54 3.19
CA PHE A 28 -5.46 42.43 3.98
C PHE A 28 -5.54 41.05 3.28
N GLY A 29 -5.30 41.02 1.96
CA GLY A 29 -5.34 39.78 1.18
C GLY A 29 -6.75 39.20 0.95
N THR A 30 -7.80 40.02 1.14
CA THR A 30 -9.18 39.65 0.81
C THR A 30 -9.81 40.71 -0.08
N VAL A 31 -10.47 40.27 -1.15
CA VAL A 31 -11.35 41.09 -1.98
C VAL A 31 -12.78 40.92 -1.46
N GLU A 32 -13.39 42.02 -1.03
CA GLU A 32 -14.81 42.09 -0.67
C GLU A 32 -15.59 42.79 -1.79
N VAL A 33 -16.62 42.12 -2.30
CA VAL A 33 -17.50 42.63 -3.35
C VAL A 33 -18.89 42.84 -2.76
N MET A 34 -19.33 44.08 -2.74
CA MET A 34 -20.71 44.44 -2.40
C MET A 34 -21.57 44.23 -3.63
N ALA A 35 -22.64 43.45 -3.46
CA ALA A 35 -23.49 43.04 -4.57
C ALA A 35 -24.97 43.09 -4.19
N ARG A 36 -25.85 43.34 -5.16
CA ARG A 36 -27.30 43.31 -4.98
C ARG A 36 -27.99 42.60 -6.13
N GLY A 37 -29.25 42.23 -5.94
CA GLY A 37 -30.07 41.72 -7.02
C GLY A 37 -30.32 42.75 -8.12
N ARG A 38 -30.23 42.30 -9.38
CA ARG A 38 -30.53 43.08 -10.59
C ARG A 38 -32.04 43.23 -10.83
N ALA A 39 -32.80 42.19 -10.52
CA ALA A 39 -34.24 42.15 -10.80
C ALA A 39 -35.01 43.22 -10.02
N ALA A 40 -36.12 43.72 -10.56
CA ALA A 40 -36.96 44.70 -9.85
C ALA A 40 -37.68 44.09 -8.63
N GLY A 41 -38.00 42.80 -8.70
CA GLY A 41 -38.70 42.04 -7.65
C GLY A 41 -38.51 40.54 -7.86
N ALA A 42 -39.26 39.73 -7.12
CA ALA A 42 -39.21 38.27 -7.24
C ALA A 42 -40.58 37.61 -7.07
N ALA A 43 -40.71 36.38 -7.57
CA ALA A 43 -41.89 35.55 -7.36
C ALA A 43 -41.89 34.93 -5.95
N CYS A 44 -43.04 34.92 -5.29
CA CYS A 44 -43.23 34.22 -4.04
C CYS A 44 -43.00 32.72 -4.24
N PRO A 45 -42.16 32.04 -3.43
CA PRO A 45 -41.86 30.62 -3.60
C PRO A 45 -43.05 29.69 -3.31
N ASP A 46 -44.10 30.16 -2.63
CA ASP A 46 -45.29 29.35 -2.32
C ASP A 46 -46.40 29.50 -3.35
N CYS A 47 -46.75 30.74 -3.71
CA CYS A 47 -47.90 31.01 -4.58
C CYS A 47 -47.52 31.54 -5.97
N GLY A 48 -46.22 31.68 -6.27
CA GLY A 48 -45.72 32.18 -7.56
C GLY A 48 -45.96 33.66 -7.84
N ARG A 49 -46.76 34.37 -7.03
CA ARG A 49 -47.10 35.78 -7.25
C ARG A 49 -45.85 36.66 -7.18
N PHE A 50 -45.63 37.46 -8.21
CA PHE A 50 -44.56 38.46 -8.26
C PHE A 50 -44.80 39.58 -7.24
N SER A 51 -43.72 40.04 -6.62
CA SER A 51 -43.72 41.22 -5.75
C SER A 51 -42.39 41.97 -5.84
N ASP A 52 -42.49 43.30 -5.89
CA ASP A 52 -41.41 44.28 -5.79
C ASP A 52 -41.48 45.06 -4.46
N ARG A 53 -42.52 44.83 -3.64
CA ARG A 53 -42.75 45.52 -2.37
C ARG A 53 -41.77 45.02 -1.31
N VAL A 54 -40.73 45.81 -1.03
CA VAL A 54 -39.71 45.48 -0.04
C VAL A 54 -40.22 45.72 1.38
N HIS A 55 -40.19 44.68 2.21
CA HIS A 55 -40.42 44.73 3.65
C HIS A 55 -39.14 45.14 4.41
N ASP A 56 -38.02 44.51 4.06
CA ASP A 56 -36.74 44.67 4.78
C ASP A 56 -35.56 44.28 3.88
N ARG A 57 -34.34 44.64 4.28
CA ARG A 57 -33.09 44.26 3.63
C ARG A 57 -32.09 43.75 4.66
N TYR A 58 -31.38 42.69 4.33
CA TYR A 58 -30.29 42.18 5.16
C TYR A 58 -29.10 41.76 4.31
N GLN A 59 -27.92 41.77 4.90
CA GLN A 59 -26.68 41.44 4.20
C GLN A 59 -26.26 40.00 4.49
N ARG A 60 -25.91 39.26 3.44
CA ARG A 60 -25.28 37.93 3.54
C ARG A 60 -23.82 38.04 3.19
N ARG A 61 -22.96 37.47 4.05
CA ARG A 61 -21.53 37.30 3.78
C ARG A 61 -21.29 35.90 3.20
N LEU A 62 -20.95 35.82 1.92
CA LEU A 62 -20.67 34.58 1.19
C LEU A 62 -19.17 34.50 0.87
N LYS A 63 -18.51 33.43 1.28
CA LYS A 63 -17.16 33.12 0.78
C LYS A 63 -17.26 32.56 -0.63
N ASP A 64 -16.28 32.88 -1.45
CA ASP A 64 -16.19 32.41 -2.83
C ASP A 64 -14.79 31.92 -3.20
N LEU A 65 -14.66 31.39 -4.42
CA LEU A 65 -13.36 31.05 -5.00
C LEU A 65 -12.43 32.26 -4.95
N PRO A 66 -11.15 32.07 -4.57
CA PRO A 66 -10.17 33.13 -4.47
C PRO A 66 -9.95 33.78 -5.84
N LEU A 67 -9.59 35.05 -5.82
CA LEU A 67 -9.10 35.76 -7.00
C LEU A 67 -7.59 35.91 -6.86
N ALA A 68 -6.84 35.22 -7.70
CA ALA A 68 -5.40 34.99 -7.50
C ALA A 68 -5.13 34.40 -6.11
N GLU A 69 -4.20 34.97 -5.33
CA GLU A 69 -3.87 34.52 -3.97
C GLU A 69 -4.73 35.20 -2.89
N GLN A 70 -5.73 35.99 -3.28
CA GLN A 70 -6.57 36.73 -2.35
C GLN A 70 -7.87 35.98 -2.07
N GLY A 71 -8.25 35.92 -0.80
CA GLY A 71 -9.57 35.42 -0.40
C GLY A 71 -10.66 36.28 -1.03
N PHE A 72 -11.82 35.68 -1.33
CA PHE A 72 -12.90 36.40 -1.99
C PHE A 72 -14.20 36.28 -1.20
N VAL A 73 -14.84 37.42 -0.93
CA VAL A 73 -16.08 37.50 -0.16
C VAL A 73 -17.09 38.36 -0.89
N ILE A 74 -18.30 37.82 -1.06
CA ILE A 74 -19.45 38.56 -1.59
C ILE A 74 -20.31 39.00 -0.40
N LEU A 75 -20.50 40.29 -0.28
CA LEU A 75 -21.41 40.96 0.63
C LEU A 75 -22.72 41.24 -0.12
N LEU A 76 -23.61 40.25 -0.12
CA LEU A 76 -24.84 40.27 -0.89
C LEU A 76 -25.98 40.92 -0.10
N THR A 77 -26.49 42.05 -0.59
CA THR A 77 -27.72 42.67 -0.10
C THR A 77 -28.92 41.88 -0.59
N VAL A 78 -29.64 41.27 0.35
CA VAL A 78 -30.85 40.48 0.07
C VAL A 78 -32.07 41.25 0.51
N ARG A 79 -33.03 41.44 -0.40
CA ARG A 79 -34.33 42.02 -0.08
C ARG A 79 -35.28 40.95 0.44
N ARG A 80 -36.15 41.32 1.38
CA ARG A 80 -37.32 40.56 1.79
C ARG A 80 -38.55 41.26 1.24
N PHE A 81 -39.34 40.57 0.41
CA PHE A 81 -40.55 41.10 -0.21
C PHE A 81 -41.80 40.73 0.59
N ILE A 82 -42.84 41.55 0.45
CA ILE A 82 -44.20 41.27 0.96
C ILE A 82 -44.98 40.53 -0.12
N CYS A 83 -45.56 39.37 0.20
CA CYS A 83 -46.47 38.69 -0.71
C CYS A 83 -47.84 39.37 -0.68
N GLY A 84 -48.30 39.83 -1.85
CA GLY A 84 -49.60 40.49 -1.99
C GLY A 84 -50.79 39.55 -2.20
N ALA A 85 -50.60 38.23 -2.19
CA ALA A 85 -51.72 37.28 -2.30
C ALA A 85 -52.45 37.17 -0.95
N ALA A 86 -53.77 37.42 -0.97
CA ALA A 86 -54.61 37.38 0.23
C ALA A 86 -54.55 36.01 0.93
N ASP A 87 -54.62 34.93 0.14
CA ASP A 87 -54.69 33.55 0.60
C ASP A 87 -53.32 32.87 0.73
N CYS A 88 -52.22 33.58 0.48
CA CYS A 88 -50.89 32.99 0.63
C CYS A 88 -50.45 33.03 2.11
N PRO A 89 -50.12 31.87 2.73
CA PRO A 89 -49.65 31.83 4.11
C PRO A 89 -48.29 32.54 4.27
N ARG A 90 -47.49 32.59 3.18
CA ARG A 90 -46.21 33.27 3.15
C ARG A 90 -46.39 34.77 2.97
N ARG A 91 -46.49 35.49 4.08
CA ARG A 91 -46.64 36.96 4.10
C ARG A 91 -45.38 37.70 3.63
N THR A 92 -44.19 37.17 3.91
CA THR A 92 -42.93 37.72 3.40
C THR A 92 -42.01 36.61 2.89
N PHE A 93 -41.14 36.92 1.93
CA PHE A 93 -40.16 35.97 1.38
C PHE A 93 -38.86 36.67 1.00
N ALA A 94 -37.74 35.96 1.11
CA ALA A 94 -36.43 36.48 0.71
C ALA A 94 -36.25 36.38 -0.82
N GLU A 95 -35.57 37.37 -1.38
CA GLU A 95 -35.13 37.38 -2.77
C GLU A 95 -34.27 36.13 -3.09
N PRO A 96 -34.58 35.39 -4.15
CA PRO A 96 -33.88 34.14 -4.48
C PRO A 96 -32.58 34.40 -5.25
N PHE A 97 -31.50 33.72 -4.81
CA PHE A 97 -30.19 33.74 -5.49
C PHE A 97 -29.67 32.32 -5.72
N SER A 98 -30.53 31.42 -6.21
CA SER A 98 -30.28 29.97 -6.26
C SER A 98 -29.05 29.58 -7.08
N ARG A 99 -28.73 30.32 -8.15
CA ARG A 99 -27.51 30.11 -8.95
C ARG A 99 -26.23 30.45 -8.18
N LEU A 100 -26.29 31.46 -7.29
CA LEU A 100 -25.15 31.91 -6.50
C LEU A 100 -24.97 31.09 -5.22
N ALA A 101 -26.04 30.94 -4.43
CA ALA A 101 -26.01 30.22 -3.15
C ALA A 101 -27.42 29.81 -2.69
N VAL A 102 -27.53 28.60 -2.12
CA VAL A 102 -28.75 28.16 -1.45
C VAL A 102 -29.07 29.00 -0.19
N PRO A 103 -30.33 29.01 0.30
CA PRO A 103 -30.69 29.72 1.53
C PRO A 103 -29.77 29.35 2.72
N HIS A 104 -29.45 30.33 3.56
CA HIS A 104 -28.57 30.21 4.74
C HIS A 104 -27.11 29.77 4.49
N ALA A 105 -26.73 29.44 3.25
CA ALA A 105 -25.35 29.11 2.93
C ALA A 105 -24.41 30.31 3.17
N ARG A 106 -23.20 30.00 3.66
CA ARG A 106 -22.09 30.95 3.86
C ARG A 106 -21.03 30.89 2.76
N PHE A 107 -21.28 30.07 1.76
CA PHE A 107 -20.37 29.75 0.67
C PHE A 107 -21.19 29.74 -0.62
N THR A 108 -20.61 30.24 -1.70
CA THR A 108 -21.23 30.12 -3.03
C THR A 108 -21.33 28.66 -3.46
N THR A 109 -22.25 28.38 -4.39
CA THR A 109 -22.43 27.05 -4.98
C THR A 109 -21.14 26.54 -5.64
N ARG A 110 -20.38 27.43 -6.31
CA ARG A 110 -19.09 27.07 -6.92
C ARG A 110 -18.01 26.73 -5.91
N LEU A 111 -17.88 27.50 -4.82
CA LEU A 111 -16.94 27.17 -3.76
C LEU A 111 -17.36 25.89 -3.00
N ASN A 112 -18.66 25.64 -2.82
CA ASN A 112 -19.14 24.38 -2.25
C ASN A 112 -18.65 23.16 -3.06
N ARG A 113 -18.80 23.19 -4.38
CA ARG A 113 -18.33 22.14 -5.29
C ARG A 113 -16.82 21.94 -5.21
N ALA A 114 -16.05 23.03 -5.12
CA ALA A 114 -14.59 22.93 -4.95
C ALA A 114 -14.21 22.27 -3.61
N LEU A 115 -14.89 22.65 -2.52
CA LEU A 115 -14.67 22.06 -1.20
C LEU A 115 -15.09 20.59 -1.12
N GLU A 116 -16.14 20.18 -1.84
CA GLU A 116 -16.53 18.76 -1.99
C GLU A 116 -15.41 17.95 -2.65
N ARG A 117 -14.85 18.43 -3.76
CA ARG A 117 -13.72 17.77 -4.45
C ARG A 117 -12.49 17.66 -3.55
N VAL A 118 -12.16 18.72 -2.81
CA VAL A 118 -11.06 18.68 -1.82
C VAL A 118 -11.36 17.67 -0.71
N GLY A 119 -12.59 17.64 -0.21
CA GLY A 119 -13.05 16.69 0.80
C GLY A 119 -12.95 15.24 0.33
N LEU A 120 -13.34 14.94 -0.91
CA LEU A 120 -13.23 13.60 -1.48
C LEU A 120 -11.77 13.19 -1.71
N ALA A 121 -10.92 14.09 -2.18
CA ALA A 121 -9.53 13.77 -2.50
C ALA A 121 -8.64 13.61 -1.24
N LEU A 122 -8.85 14.45 -0.22
CA LEU A 122 -7.92 14.60 0.91
C LEU A 122 -8.59 14.43 2.29
N ALA A 123 -9.91 14.30 2.35
CA ALA A 123 -10.68 14.21 3.59
C ALA A 123 -10.41 15.39 4.56
N GLY A 124 -10.64 15.17 5.85
CA GLY A 124 -10.73 16.22 6.87
C GLY A 124 -9.50 17.13 6.99
N ARG A 125 -8.42 16.68 7.65
CA ARG A 125 -7.30 17.57 8.02
C ARG A 125 -6.40 17.92 6.85
N ALA A 126 -6.10 16.97 5.96
CA ALA A 126 -5.28 17.26 4.79
C ALA A 126 -6.02 18.18 3.81
N GLY A 127 -7.32 17.95 3.60
CA GLY A 127 -8.16 18.86 2.82
C GLY A 127 -8.25 20.24 3.44
N ALA A 128 -8.35 20.37 4.77
CA ALA A 128 -8.39 21.68 5.43
C ALA A 128 -7.08 22.47 5.26
N ARG A 129 -5.93 21.79 5.27
CA ARG A 129 -4.63 22.44 4.99
C ARG A 129 -4.55 22.94 3.55
N LEU A 130 -4.93 22.10 2.58
CA LEU A 130 -4.96 22.52 1.17
C LEU A 130 -5.96 23.66 0.97
N ALA A 131 -7.17 23.56 1.53
CA ALA A 131 -8.18 24.61 1.45
C ALA A 131 -7.71 25.95 2.06
N ALA A 132 -6.84 25.91 3.08
CA ALA A 132 -6.23 27.13 3.62
C ALA A 132 -5.19 27.72 2.65
N GLN A 133 -4.33 26.88 2.06
CA GLN A 133 -3.33 27.30 1.07
C GLN A 133 -3.96 27.85 -0.22
N LEU A 134 -5.13 27.32 -0.60
CA LEU A 134 -5.91 27.80 -1.75
C LEU A 134 -6.85 28.96 -1.39
N GLY A 135 -6.77 29.55 -0.19
CA GLY A 135 -7.62 30.70 0.17
C GLY A 135 -9.12 30.40 0.36
N PHE A 136 -9.56 29.13 0.31
CA PHE A 136 -10.97 28.73 0.46
C PHE A 136 -11.48 28.91 1.91
N GLY A 137 -10.58 28.79 2.89
CA GLY A 137 -10.87 29.03 4.31
C GLY A 137 -11.97 28.13 4.90
N ALA A 138 -11.79 26.81 4.80
CA ALA A 138 -12.71 25.78 5.33
C ALA A 138 -12.03 24.81 6.30
N GLY A 139 -12.64 24.60 7.47
CA GLY A 139 -12.14 23.65 8.47
C GLY A 139 -12.51 22.19 8.15
N ARG A 140 -11.81 21.25 8.81
CA ARG A 140 -11.99 19.79 8.59
C ARG A 140 -13.45 19.33 8.70
N MET A 141 -14.20 19.84 9.67
CA MET A 141 -15.59 19.42 9.90
C MET A 141 -16.53 19.96 8.83
N THR A 142 -16.19 21.09 8.21
CA THR A 142 -16.95 21.61 7.07
C THR A 142 -16.76 20.72 5.86
N LEU A 143 -15.53 20.29 5.55
CA LEU A 143 -15.27 19.36 4.46
C LEU A 143 -15.98 18.02 4.67
N LEU A 144 -15.87 17.42 5.85
CA LEU A 144 -16.50 16.13 6.14
C LEU A 144 -18.03 16.22 6.07
N ARG A 145 -18.65 17.28 6.61
CA ARG A 145 -20.11 17.48 6.50
C ARG A 145 -20.57 17.61 5.05
N ARG A 146 -19.77 18.25 4.19
CA ARG A 146 -20.07 18.36 2.75
C ARG A 146 -20.02 17.01 2.06
N VAL A 147 -18.98 16.23 2.30
CA VAL A 147 -18.88 14.86 1.78
C VAL A 147 -20.07 14.02 2.25
N MET A 148 -20.44 14.10 3.53
CA MET A 148 -21.60 13.37 4.06
C MET A 148 -22.93 13.82 3.44
N ALA A 149 -23.03 15.07 3.00
CA ALA A 149 -24.23 15.62 2.37
C ALA A 149 -24.35 15.30 0.88
N LEU A 150 -23.29 14.81 0.22
CA LEU A 150 -23.39 14.33 -1.16
C LEU A 150 -24.34 13.13 -1.23
N PRO A 151 -25.14 12.96 -2.29
CA PRO A 151 -25.94 11.75 -2.45
C PRO A 151 -25.02 10.53 -2.64
N ASP A 152 -25.45 9.36 -2.17
CA ASP A 152 -24.78 8.11 -2.56
C ASP A 152 -24.95 7.90 -4.08
N PRO A 153 -23.93 7.38 -4.79
CA PRO A 153 -24.08 7.08 -6.21
C PRO A 153 -25.19 6.06 -6.42
N GLN A 154 -26.02 6.30 -7.43
CA GLN A 154 -27.01 5.31 -7.87
C GLN A 154 -26.31 4.17 -8.60
N PHE A 155 -26.80 2.95 -8.39
CA PHE A 155 -26.36 1.74 -9.08
C PHE A 155 -27.57 0.87 -9.40
N SER A 156 -27.46 0.06 -10.45
CA SER A 156 -28.37 -1.05 -10.71
C SER A 156 -27.88 -2.31 -9.99
N THR A 157 -28.79 -3.18 -9.55
CA THR A 157 -28.41 -4.49 -8.99
C THR A 157 -27.44 -5.20 -9.95
N PRO A 158 -26.23 -5.57 -9.50
CA PRO A 158 -25.27 -6.25 -10.35
C PRO A 158 -25.68 -7.70 -10.57
N ARG A 159 -25.53 -8.19 -11.81
CA ARG A 159 -25.75 -9.59 -12.13
C ARG A 159 -24.68 -10.48 -11.51
N VAL A 160 -23.42 -10.01 -11.51
CA VAL A 160 -22.28 -10.67 -10.85
C VAL A 160 -21.78 -9.82 -9.68
N LEU A 161 -22.00 -10.30 -8.46
CA LEU A 161 -21.62 -9.64 -7.21
C LEU A 161 -20.35 -10.26 -6.62
N GLY A 162 -19.41 -9.40 -6.26
CA GLY A 162 -18.23 -9.74 -5.48
C GLY A 162 -18.44 -9.38 -4.01
N VAL A 163 -18.13 -10.32 -3.12
CA VAL A 163 -18.22 -10.18 -1.67
C VAL A 163 -16.86 -10.49 -1.03
N ASP A 164 -16.31 -9.53 -0.30
CA ASP A 164 -15.06 -9.72 0.46
C ASP A 164 -15.08 -8.88 1.74
N ASP A 165 -14.22 -9.18 2.70
CA ASP A 165 -14.03 -8.35 3.88
C ASP A 165 -12.79 -7.46 3.83
N PHE A 166 -12.87 -6.37 4.58
CA PHE A 166 -11.71 -5.61 4.96
C PHE A 166 -11.81 -5.18 6.42
N ALA A 167 -10.67 -5.20 7.10
CA ALA A 167 -10.59 -4.66 8.45
C ALA A 167 -10.74 -3.12 8.42
N ILE A 168 -11.71 -2.52 9.13
CA ILE A 168 -11.82 -1.06 9.33
C ILE A 168 -10.62 -0.54 10.12
N ARG A 169 -10.33 -1.20 11.25
CA ARG A 169 -9.10 -1.02 12.04
C ARG A 169 -8.36 -2.34 12.04
N ARG A 170 -7.04 -2.28 11.80
CA ARG A 170 -6.20 -3.46 11.56
C ARG A 170 -6.43 -4.51 12.66
N GLY A 171 -6.98 -5.66 12.28
CA GLY A 171 -7.16 -6.83 13.14
C GLY A 171 -8.26 -6.74 14.21
N GLN A 172 -9.22 -5.81 14.10
CA GLN A 172 -10.25 -5.62 15.14
C GLN A 172 -11.68 -5.73 14.60
N THR A 173 -12.09 -4.80 13.75
CA THR A 173 -13.46 -4.70 13.24
C THR A 173 -13.44 -4.87 11.73
N TYR A 174 -14.26 -5.78 11.21
CA TYR A 174 -14.34 -6.11 9.79
C TYR A 174 -15.66 -5.63 9.21
N SER A 175 -15.61 -5.16 7.97
CA SER A 175 -16.76 -4.79 7.15
C SER A 175 -16.70 -5.54 5.83
N THR A 176 -17.85 -5.83 5.26
CA THR A 176 -17.97 -6.46 3.95
C THR A 176 -18.04 -5.38 2.88
N VAL A 177 -17.29 -5.55 1.79
CA VAL A 177 -17.43 -4.75 0.58
C VAL A 177 -18.17 -5.56 -0.49
N LEU A 178 -19.14 -4.91 -1.12
CA LEU A 178 -19.90 -5.44 -2.24
C LEU A 178 -19.46 -4.74 -3.52
N THR A 179 -19.05 -5.49 -4.52
CA THR A 179 -18.50 -4.96 -5.78
C THR A 179 -19.26 -5.56 -6.96
N SER A 180 -19.71 -4.72 -7.91
CA SER A 180 -20.10 -5.20 -9.24
C SER A 180 -18.84 -5.74 -9.93
N VAL A 181 -18.79 -7.05 -10.17
CA VAL A 181 -17.61 -7.69 -10.77
C VAL A 181 -17.46 -7.25 -12.23
N GLU A 182 -18.58 -7.03 -12.92
CA GLU A 182 -18.64 -6.60 -14.32
C GLU A 182 -18.19 -5.14 -14.49
N ASP A 183 -18.68 -4.23 -13.64
CA ASP A 183 -18.34 -2.79 -13.75
C ASP A 183 -17.06 -2.41 -13.01
N HIS A 184 -16.52 -3.33 -12.20
CA HIS A 184 -15.39 -3.07 -11.30
C HIS A 184 -15.64 -1.90 -10.32
N ARG A 185 -16.88 -1.77 -9.84
CA ARG A 185 -17.31 -0.68 -8.95
C ARG A 185 -17.84 -1.22 -7.63
N VAL A 186 -17.49 -0.55 -6.54
CA VAL A 186 -18.10 -0.82 -5.23
C VAL A 186 -19.54 -0.32 -5.27
N VAL A 187 -20.49 -1.20 -4.96
CA VAL A 187 -21.93 -0.89 -4.89
C VAL A 187 -22.36 -0.60 -3.46
N ASP A 188 -21.79 -1.29 -2.47
CA ASP A 188 -22.08 -1.04 -1.07
C ASP A 188 -20.95 -1.51 -0.13
N VAL A 189 -21.04 -1.10 1.13
CA VAL A 189 -20.22 -1.56 2.25
C VAL A 189 -21.13 -1.87 3.43
N LEU A 190 -21.04 -3.09 3.95
CA LEU A 190 -21.85 -3.56 5.08
C LEU A 190 -21.05 -3.49 6.40
N PRO A 191 -21.72 -3.25 7.55
CA PRO A 191 -21.04 -2.94 8.80
C PRO A 191 -20.28 -4.11 9.43
N THR A 192 -20.68 -5.35 9.16
CA THR A 192 -20.09 -6.56 9.74
C THR A 192 -19.80 -7.60 8.64
N ARG A 193 -19.07 -8.66 9.02
CA ARG A 193 -18.81 -9.85 8.17
C ARG A 193 -19.78 -11.01 8.44
N GLU A 194 -20.97 -10.70 8.94
CA GLU A 194 -21.97 -11.70 9.31
C GLU A 194 -22.91 -12.01 8.14
N ALA A 195 -23.56 -13.17 8.19
CA ALA A 195 -24.49 -13.59 7.14
C ALA A 195 -25.72 -12.66 7.02
N GLY A 196 -26.20 -12.13 8.15
CA GLY A 196 -27.44 -11.36 8.23
C GLY A 196 -27.46 -10.12 7.35
N PRO A 197 -26.49 -9.20 7.48
CA PRO A 197 -26.43 -8.00 6.64
C PRO A 197 -26.32 -8.30 5.15
N LEU A 198 -25.55 -9.31 4.75
CA LEU A 198 -25.44 -9.72 3.34
C LEU A 198 -26.79 -10.24 2.81
N ALA A 199 -27.45 -11.12 3.56
CA ALA A 199 -28.75 -11.66 3.17
C ALA A 199 -29.81 -10.55 3.03
N ALA A 200 -29.86 -9.61 3.99
CA ALA A 200 -30.78 -8.48 3.94
C ALA A 200 -30.53 -7.58 2.72
N TRP A 201 -29.25 -7.34 2.39
CA TRP A 201 -28.89 -6.56 1.21
C TRP A 201 -29.33 -7.25 -0.08
N LEU A 202 -29.10 -8.56 -0.22
CA LEU A 202 -29.49 -9.34 -1.40
C LEU A 202 -31.02 -9.37 -1.60
N ILE A 203 -31.80 -9.49 -0.52
CA ILE A 203 -33.28 -9.45 -0.58
C ILE A 203 -33.78 -8.10 -1.09
N GLN A 204 -33.13 -7.01 -0.69
CA GLN A 204 -33.48 -5.65 -1.13
C GLN A 204 -33.05 -5.35 -2.56
N HIS A 205 -32.13 -6.15 -3.12
CA HIS A 205 -31.56 -5.98 -4.45
C HIS A 205 -31.68 -7.28 -5.26
N PRO A 206 -32.91 -7.66 -5.66
CA PRO A 206 -33.12 -8.87 -6.46
C PRO A 206 -32.48 -8.73 -7.85
N GLY A 207 -32.00 -9.84 -8.41
CA GLY A 207 -31.37 -9.91 -9.74
C GLY A 207 -29.89 -10.31 -9.75
N VAL A 208 -29.28 -10.58 -8.59
CA VAL A 208 -27.93 -11.16 -8.52
C VAL A 208 -27.99 -12.62 -8.98
N GLU A 209 -27.26 -12.96 -10.04
CA GLU A 209 -27.18 -14.33 -10.58
C GLU A 209 -25.94 -15.08 -10.10
N ILE A 210 -24.84 -14.36 -9.84
CA ILE A 210 -23.54 -14.96 -9.49
C ILE A 210 -22.92 -14.21 -8.32
N ILE A 211 -22.44 -14.95 -7.31
CA ILE A 211 -21.79 -14.40 -6.12
C ILE A 211 -20.36 -14.94 -6.01
N CYS A 212 -19.38 -14.10 -6.36
CA CYS A 212 -17.96 -14.35 -6.10
C CYS A 212 -17.65 -14.03 -4.64
N ARG A 213 -17.22 -15.03 -3.87
CA ARG A 213 -16.87 -14.86 -2.45
C ARG A 213 -15.66 -15.68 -2.06
N ASP A 214 -15.08 -15.34 -0.90
CA ASP A 214 -14.15 -16.23 -0.23
C ASP A 214 -14.87 -17.50 0.31
N ARG A 215 -14.13 -18.33 1.04
CA ARG A 215 -14.65 -19.56 1.64
C ARG A 215 -15.20 -19.37 3.06
N ALA A 216 -15.51 -18.14 3.47
CA ALA A 216 -16.09 -17.90 4.79
C ALA A 216 -17.54 -18.42 4.84
N GLY A 217 -17.84 -19.25 5.84
CA GLY A 217 -19.18 -19.82 6.02
C GLY A 217 -20.28 -18.78 6.18
N ALA A 218 -19.97 -17.60 6.73
CA ALA A 218 -20.93 -16.51 6.88
C ALA A 218 -21.42 -15.97 5.52
N TYR A 219 -20.55 -15.85 4.52
CA TYR A 219 -20.96 -15.39 3.19
C TYR A 219 -21.68 -16.47 2.40
N ALA A 220 -21.27 -17.73 2.56
CA ALA A 220 -22.01 -18.86 2.00
C ALA A 220 -23.46 -18.88 2.50
N GLU A 221 -23.63 -18.66 3.80
CA GLU A 221 -24.94 -18.62 4.44
C GLU A 221 -25.75 -17.37 4.07
N GLY A 222 -25.10 -16.20 4.02
CA GLY A 222 -25.75 -14.96 3.60
C GLY A 222 -26.26 -15.04 2.15
N ALA A 223 -25.46 -15.63 1.26
CA ALA A 223 -25.84 -15.88 -0.13
C ALA A 223 -27.04 -16.83 -0.24
N ARG A 224 -27.00 -17.99 0.42
CA ARG A 224 -28.12 -18.95 0.41
C ARG A 224 -29.44 -18.35 0.92
N ARG A 225 -29.36 -17.52 1.97
CA ARG A 225 -30.55 -16.89 2.56
C ARG A 225 -31.09 -15.73 1.74
N GLY A 226 -30.22 -14.94 1.11
CA GLY A 226 -30.59 -13.70 0.45
C GLY A 226 -30.81 -13.80 -1.06
N ALA A 227 -30.15 -14.74 -1.71
CA ALA A 227 -30.25 -15.02 -3.15
C ALA A 227 -30.06 -16.53 -3.38
N PRO A 228 -31.04 -17.38 -3.03
CA PRO A 228 -30.91 -18.84 -3.08
C PRO A 228 -30.61 -19.38 -4.48
N ASP A 229 -31.10 -18.72 -5.52
CA ASP A 229 -30.91 -19.11 -6.92
C ASP A 229 -29.57 -18.63 -7.51
N ALA A 230 -28.82 -17.79 -6.76
CA ALA A 230 -27.55 -17.27 -7.23
C ALA A 230 -26.44 -18.31 -7.14
N LEU A 231 -25.71 -18.50 -8.24
CA LEU A 231 -24.57 -19.38 -8.29
C LEU A 231 -23.41 -18.80 -7.49
N GLN A 232 -22.96 -19.53 -6.48
CA GLN A 232 -21.82 -19.12 -5.67
C GLN A 232 -20.51 -19.58 -6.34
N VAL A 233 -19.51 -18.71 -6.33
CA VAL A 233 -18.20 -18.94 -6.96
C VAL A 233 -17.13 -18.68 -5.92
N ALA A 234 -16.39 -19.73 -5.54
CA ALA A 234 -15.31 -19.62 -4.58
C ALA A 234 -14.09 -18.93 -5.21
N ASP A 235 -13.46 -18.07 -4.43
CA ASP A 235 -12.28 -17.36 -4.86
C ASP A 235 -11.02 -18.26 -4.99
N ARG A 236 -10.37 -18.16 -6.15
CA ARG A 236 -9.17 -18.96 -6.50
C ARG A 236 -7.95 -18.62 -5.66
N PHE A 237 -7.77 -17.35 -5.29
CA PHE A 237 -6.63 -16.98 -4.45
C PHE A 237 -6.74 -17.64 -3.08
N HIS A 238 -7.93 -17.67 -2.47
CA HIS A 238 -8.16 -18.35 -1.21
C HIS A 238 -8.00 -19.87 -1.32
N LEU A 239 -8.37 -20.48 -2.45
CA LEU A 239 -8.10 -21.90 -2.72
C LEU A 239 -6.60 -22.21 -2.75
N TRP A 240 -5.84 -21.44 -3.53
CA TRP A 240 -4.37 -21.61 -3.63
C TRP A 240 -3.67 -21.30 -2.29
N GLN A 241 -4.11 -20.27 -1.58
CA GLN A 241 -3.60 -19.94 -0.24
C GLN A 241 -3.86 -21.08 0.75
N GLY A 242 -5.04 -21.69 0.70
CA GLY A 242 -5.39 -22.85 1.51
C GLY A 242 -4.49 -24.05 1.22
N LEU A 243 -4.29 -24.36 -0.07
CA LEU A 243 -3.36 -25.40 -0.51
C LEU A 243 -1.94 -25.12 -0.01
N GLY A 244 -1.45 -23.88 -0.13
CA GLY A 244 -0.11 -23.51 0.34
C GLY A 244 0.10 -23.73 1.84
N ARG A 245 -0.91 -23.45 2.67
CA ARG A 245 -0.87 -23.75 4.11
C ARG A 245 -0.85 -25.26 4.39
N ALA A 246 -1.64 -26.03 3.64
CA ALA A 246 -1.68 -27.48 3.73
C ALA A 246 -0.32 -28.10 3.36
N VAL A 247 0.30 -27.62 2.28
CA VAL A 247 1.66 -28.00 1.87
C VAL A 247 2.69 -27.62 2.94
N GLU A 248 2.58 -26.44 3.57
CA GLU A 248 3.48 -26.07 4.67
C GLU A 248 3.37 -27.03 5.85
N THR A 249 2.16 -27.49 6.18
CA THR A 249 1.95 -28.53 7.21
C THR A 249 2.57 -29.87 6.80
N CYS A 250 2.38 -30.30 5.55
CA CYS A 250 3.01 -31.51 5.02
C CYS A 250 4.55 -31.44 5.10
N VAL A 251 5.15 -30.37 4.56
CA VAL A 251 6.61 -30.17 4.60
C VAL A 251 7.14 -30.08 6.02
N ALA A 252 6.40 -29.46 6.95
CA ALA A 252 6.77 -29.43 8.36
C ALA A 252 6.77 -30.81 9.01
N ALA A 253 5.82 -31.68 8.67
CA ALA A 253 5.79 -33.06 9.13
C ALA A 253 6.99 -33.88 8.60
N HIS A 254 7.42 -33.60 7.36
CA HIS A 254 8.58 -34.22 6.72
C HIS A 254 9.88 -33.41 6.85
N ARG A 255 10.02 -32.61 7.93
CA ARG A 255 11.19 -31.73 8.15
C ARG A 255 12.54 -32.45 8.14
N ASP A 256 12.55 -33.73 8.50
CA ASP A 256 13.77 -34.52 8.59
C ASP A 256 14.32 -34.89 7.21
N CYS A 257 13.43 -35.07 6.24
CA CYS A 257 13.76 -35.32 4.84
C CYS A 257 14.47 -34.14 4.15
N LEU A 258 14.38 -32.94 4.73
CA LEU A 258 15.01 -31.73 4.18
C LEU A 258 16.53 -31.74 4.38
N ARG A 259 17.05 -32.53 5.32
CA ARG A 259 18.49 -32.63 5.61
C ARG A 259 19.19 -33.44 4.53
N SER A 260 20.25 -32.91 3.95
CA SER A 260 21.16 -33.71 3.12
C SER A 260 21.77 -34.82 3.97
N PRO A 261 21.85 -36.07 3.48
CA PRO A 261 22.60 -37.10 4.17
C PRO A 261 24.05 -36.63 4.33
N SER A 262 24.55 -36.60 5.56
CA SER A 262 25.97 -36.39 5.81
C SER A 262 26.73 -37.56 5.16
N PRO A 263 27.87 -37.33 4.48
CA PRO A 263 28.71 -38.42 4.06
C PRO A 263 29.10 -39.23 5.30
N THR A 264 28.64 -40.48 5.37
CA THR A 264 29.12 -41.43 6.38
C THR A 264 30.49 -41.88 5.89
N GLY A 265 31.56 -41.32 6.44
CA GLY A 265 32.91 -41.68 6.00
C GLY A 265 34.01 -40.82 6.59
N THR A 266 34.64 -41.36 7.63
CA THR A 266 36.06 -41.23 7.98
C THR A 266 36.60 -39.82 8.23
N LEU A 267 36.86 -39.51 9.51
CA LEU A 267 37.76 -38.42 9.93
C LEU A 267 39.16 -38.62 9.31
N PRO A 268 39.69 -37.72 8.46
CA PRO A 268 41.12 -37.65 8.20
C PRO A 268 41.76 -36.82 9.31
N GLY A 269 42.87 -37.35 9.84
CA GLY A 269 43.59 -36.82 10.99
C GLY A 269 43.94 -35.33 10.89
N ALA A 270 43.93 -34.70 12.06
CA ALA A 270 44.37 -33.33 12.26
C ALA A 270 45.87 -33.18 11.92
N THR A 271 46.18 -32.66 10.74
CA THR A 271 47.51 -32.14 10.44
C THR A 271 47.55 -30.65 10.79
N ARG A 272 48.40 -30.29 11.75
CA ARG A 272 48.73 -28.89 12.09
C ARG A 272 49.27 -28.15 10.85
N PRO A 273 48.84 -26.91 10.57
CA PRO A 273 49.56 -26.06 9.61
C PRO A 273 50.76 -25.41 10.30
N ASP A 274 51.93 -25.56 9.66
CA ASP A 274 53.18 -24.88 9.96
C ASP A 274 53.14 -23.42 9.43
N PRO A 275 53.80 -22.43 10.06
CA PRO A 275 53.66 -21.02 9.73
C PRO A 275 54.69 -20.63 8.66
N ALA A 276 54.32 -20.71 7.40
CA ALA A 276 55.07 -20.06 6.32
C ALA A 276 54.11 -19.69 5.19
N ARG A 277 53.53 -18.48 5.26
CA ARG A 277 52.88 -17.85 4.12
C ARG A 277 53.95 -17.14 3.28
N PRO A 278 54.13 -17.48 2.00
CA PRO A 278 54.74 -16.55 1.06
C PRO A 278 53.83 -15.33 0.96
N GLN A 279 54.42 -14.13 0.94
CA GLN A 279 53.71 -12.91 0.57
C GLN A 279 53.16 -13.10 -0.84
N ASP A 280 51.84 -13.19 -0.93
CA ASP A 280 51.10 -13.33 -2.18
C ASP A 280 51.18 -12.01 -2.94
N ASP A 281 52.07 -11.95 -3.93
CA ASP A 281 52.22 -10.86 -4.90
C ASP A 281 51.11 -10.93 -5.98
N SER A 282 49.91 -11.41 -5.62
CA SER A 282 48.77 -11.49 -6.53
C SER A 282 48.17 -10.09 -6.76
N ALA A 283 48.26 -9.62 -8.00
CA ALA A 283 47.68 -8.35 -8.39
C ALA A 283 46.18 -8.32 -8.06
N PRO A 284 45.64 -7.28 -7.40
CA PRO A 284 44.22 -7.23 -7.07
C PRO A 284 43.38 -7.30 -8.35
N VAL A 285 42.49 -8.28 -8.44
CA VAL A 285 41.65 -8.54 -9.64
C VAL A 285 40.25 -7.93 -9.45
N GLY A 286 39.70 -7.35 -10.53
CA GLY A 286 38.31 -6.87 -10.60
C GLY A 286 38.15 -5.39 -11.00
N ARG A 287 36.90 -4.97 -11.26
CA ARG A 287 36.54 -3.63 -11.80
C ARG A 287 37.17 -2.44 -11.05
N ARG A 288 37.43 -2.56 -9.75
CA ARG A 288 38.05 -1.50 -8.94
C ARG A 288 39.56 -1.36 -9.22
N ALA A 289 40.25 -2.47 -9.44
CA ALA A 289 41.67 -2.49 -9.77
C ALA A 289 41.92 -1.96 -11.18
N GLU A 290 41.10 -2.38 -12.14
CA GLU A 290 41.12 -1.85 -13.52
C GLU A 290 40.92 -0.33 -13.56
N ARG A 291 39.93 0.19 -12.84
CA ARG A 291 39.70 1.65 -12.74
C ARG A 291 40.89 2.40 -12.16
N LYS A 292 41.54 1.85 -11.13
CA LYS A 292 42.71 2.48 -10.52
C LYS A 292 43.95 2.41 -11.41
N LYS A 293 44.14 1.30 -12.12
CA LYS A 293 45.21 1.12 -13.12
C LYS A 293 45.03 2.13 -14.27
N ALA A 294 43.83 2.25 -14.81
CA ALA A 294 43.51 3.24 -15.85
C ALA A 294 43.69 4.67 -15.36
N ALA A 295 43.24 4.99 -14.14
CA ALA A 295 43.40 6.33 -13.56
C ALA A 295 44.87 6.70 -13.29
N HIS A 296 45.69 5.73 -12.86
CA HIS A 296 47.13 5.92 -12.67
C HIS A 296 47.82 6.17 -14.01
N ALA A 297 47.56 5.34 -15.02
CA ALA A 297 48.12 5.48 -16.37
C ALA A 297 47.80 6.86 -16.98
N LEU A 298 46.53 7.28 -16.92
CA LEU A 298 46.08 8.56 -17.47
C LEU A 298 46.76 9.78 -16.82
N VAL A 299 46.97 9.73 -15.50
CA VAL A 299 47.67 10.82 -14.79
C VAL A 299 49.15 10.86 -15.18
N HIS A 300 49.82 9.71 -15.29
CA HIS A 300 51.24 9.65 -15.68
C HIS A 300 51.47 10.04 -17.13
N GLU A 301 50.55 9.71 -18.04
CA GLU A 301 50.59 10.14 -19.44
C GLU A 301 50.50 11.67 -19.56
N LEU A 302 49.55 12.31 -18.85
CA LEU A 302 49.42 13.77 -18.85
C LEU A 302 50.61 14.46 -18.17
N LEU A 303 51.25 13.83 -17.18
CA LEU A 303 52.50 14.33 -16.60
C LEU A 303 53.67 14.24 -17.59
N ALA A 304 53.77 13.15 -18.35
CA ALA A 304 54.79 12.98 -19.38
C ALA A 304 54.63 14.00 -20.53
N GLN A 305 53.39 14.40 -20.81
CA GLN A 305 53.07 15.50 -21.73
C GLN A 305 53.35 16.91 -21.16
N GLY A 306 53.93 17.00 -19.95
CA GLY A 306 54.37 18.27 -19.34
C GLY A 306 53.28 19.05 -18.60
N HIS A 307 52.07 18.50 -18.45
CA HIS A 307 51.01 19.19 -17.70
C HIS A 307 51.31 19.25 -16.21
N SER A 308 51.13 20.42 -15.60
CA SER A 308 51.21 20.55 -14.14
C SER A 308 50.09 19.77 -13.44
N ARG A 309 50.35 19.26 -12.24
CA ARG A 309 49.36 18.50 -11.43
C ARG A 309 48.03 19.24 -11.22
N ARG A 310 48.05 20.59 -11.15
CA ARG A 310 46.84 21.43 -11.08
C ARG A 310 46.11 21.54 -12.43
N ALA A 311 46.84 21.56 -13.54
CA ALA A 311 46.25 21.53 -14.88
C ALA A 311 45.58 20.17 -15.14
N ILE A 312 46.21 19.06 -14.74
CA ILE A 312 45.64 17.71 -14.83
C ILE A 312 44.33 17.61 -14.02
N ALA A 313 44.32 18.14 -12.80
CA ALA A 313 43.11 18.17 -11.97
C ALA A 313 41.94 18.91 -12.63
N ARG A 314 42.21 20.07 -13.26
CA ARG A 314 41.20 20.80 -14.04
C ARG A 314 40.78 20.05 -15.31
N HIS A 315 41.74 19.49 -16.04
CA HIS A 315 41.49 18.82 -17.31
C HIS A 315 40.64 17.55 -17.15
N LEU A 316 40.87 16.78 -16.08
CA LEU A 316 40.12 15.56 -15.77
C LEU A 316 38.87 15.80 -14.90
N GLY A 317 38.66 17.02 -14.39
CA GLY A 317 37.60 17.32 -13.42
C GLY A 317 37.77 16.62 -12.06
N TRP A 318 39.00 16.25 -11.69
CA TRP A 318 39.31 15.51 -10.46
C TRP A 318 39.80 16.44 -9.35
N GLY A 319 39.55 16.06 -8.09
CA GLY A 319 40.13 16.78 -6.94
C GLY A 319 41.66 16.69 -6.93
N LEU A 320 42.35 17.79 -6.58
CA LEU A 320 43.81 17.88 -6.60
C LEU A 320 44.51 16.77 -5.78
N ASN A 321 43.95 16.41 -4.62
CA ASN A 321 44.50 15.33 -3.78
C ASN A 321 44.41 13.95 -4.44
N THR A 322 43.42 13.73 -5.31
CA THR A 322 43.28 12.48 -6.09
C THR A 322 44.36 12.41 -7.16
N VAL A 323 44.61 13.51 -7.89
CA VAL A 323 45.68 13.60 -8.88
C VAL A 323 47.05 13.44 -8.21
N LEU A 324 47.29 14.11 -7.08
CA LEU A 324 48.52 13.96 -6.31
C LEU A 324 48.76 12.51 -5.86
N ARG A 325 47.70 11.81 -5.43
CA ARG A 325 47.80 10.40 -5.04
C ARG A 325 48.26 9.49 -6.18
N TYR A 326 47.75 9.69 -7.39
CA TYR A 326 48.17 8.89 -8.56
C TYR A 326 49.54 9.33 -9.08
N ALA A 327 49.80 10.64 -9.14
CA ALA A 327 51.06 11.22 -9.60
C ALA A 327 52.26 10.82 -8.74
N ASN A 328 52.08 10.66 -7.43
CA ASN A 328 53.14 10.32 -6.49
C ASN A 328 53.32 8.80 -6.30
N ALA A 329 52.43 7.98 -6.86
CA ALA A 329 52.54 6.53 -6.80
C ALA A 329 53.43 6.03 -7.94
N ALA A 330 54.51 5.32 -7.62
CA ALA A 330 55.41 4.74 -8.62
C ALA A 330 54.74 3.59 -9.38
N ARG A 331 53.95 2.77 -8.68
CA ARG A 331 53.10 1.74 -9.27
C ARG A 331 51.64 2.00 -8.92
N TRP A 332 50.71 1.63 -9.81
CA TRP A 332 49.28 1.83 -9.54
C TRP A 332 48.81 1.01 -8.32
N GLN A 333 49.47 -0.10 -8.02
CA GLN A 333 49.26 -0.92 -6.82
C GLN A 333 49.50 -0.13 -5.53
N ASP A 334 50.44 0.80 -5.51
CA ASP A 334 50.76 1.62 -4.33
C ASP A 334 49.63 2.60 -3.96
N THR A 335 48.65 2.78 -4.85
CA THR A 335 47.42 3.53 -4.55
C THR A 335 46.42 2.74 -3.71
N PHE A 336 46.66 1.44 -3.48
CA PHE A 336 45.98 0.66 -2.46
C PHE A 336 46.70 0.89 -1.13
N ARG A 337 46.25 1.88 -0.36
CA ARG A 337 46.55 1.85 1.07
C ARG A 337 45.78 0.68 1.67
N GLU A 338 46.51 -0.38 2.03
CA GLU A 338 46.07 -1.29 3.08
C GLU A 338 45.81 -0.45 4.33
N SER A 339 44.57 -0.44 4.80
CA SER A 339 44.27 0.05 6.14
C SER A 339 45.00 -0.88 7.12
N ARG A 340 46.22 -0.52 7.53
CA ARG A 340 46.81 -1.11 8.74
C ARG A 340 45.78 -0.92 9.86
N PRO A 341 45.28 -2.00 10.50
CA PRO A 341 44.31 -1.86 11.57
C PRO A 341 44.90 -0.96 12.64
N ARG A 342 44.18 0.09 13.03
CA ARG A 342 44.53 0.84 14.24
C ARG A 342 44.43 -0.12 15.42
N SER A 343 45.39 -0.03 16.35
CA SER A 343 45.33 -0.77 17.60
C SER A 343 43.98 -0.51 18.28
N SER A 344 43.25 -1.58 18.53
CA SER A 344 41.96 -1.56 19.21
C SER A 344 42.18 -1.80 20.69
N ARG A 345 41.35 -1.19 21.55
CA ARG A 345 41.35 -1.48 23.00
C ARG A 345 41.04 -2.97 23.31
N LEU A 346 40.54 -3.71 22.33
CA LEU A 346 40.30 -5.15 22.43
C LEU A 346 41.57 -5.99 22.24
N ASP A 347 42.61 -5.46 21.57
CA ASP A 347 43.76 -6.25 21.15
C ASP A 347 44.47 -7.00 22.30
N PRO A 348 44.66 -6.41 23.51
CA PRO A 348 45.24 -7.12 24.65
C PRO A 348 44.38 -8.30 25.16
N TYR A 349 43.07 -8.29 24.87
CA TYR A 349 42.10 -9.27 25.39
C TYR A 349 41.71 -10.32 24.36
N LYS A 350 42.17 -10.21 23.10
CA LYS A 350 41.92 -11.21 22.05
C LYS A 350 42.40 -12.62 22.44
N PRO A 351 43.62 -12.82 23.00
CA PRO A 351 44.07 -14.16 23.38
C PRO A 351 43.20 -14.82 24.46
N TYR A 352 42.62 -14.01 25.36
CA TYR A 352 41.66 -14.50 26.35
C TYR A 352 40.35 -14.94 25.70
N LEU A 353 39.80 -14.12 24.80
CA LEU A 353 38.58 -14.42 24.06
C LEU A 353 38.73 -15.66 23.16
N GLU A 354 39.88 -15.82 22.51
CA GLU A 354 40.21 -16.97 21.66
C GLU A 354 40.27 -18.27 22.48
N ARG A 355 40.94 -18.25 23.63
CA ARG A 355 41.00 -19.38 24.55
C ARG A 355 39.62 -19.77 25.09
N ARG A 356 38.83 -18.80 25.59
CA ARG A 356 37.47 -19.07 26.09
C ARG A 356 36.54 -19.58 25.00
N PHE A 357 36.71 -19.08 23.77
CA PHE A 357 35.98 -19.58 22.60
C PHE A 357 36.37 -21.04 22.27
N ALA A 358 37.65 -21.39 22.34
CA ALA A 358 38.14 -22.76 22.17
C ALA A 358 37.65 -23.71 23.28
N GLU A 359 37.48 -23.21 24.50
CA GLU A 359 36.87 -23.92 25.64
C GLU A 359 35.33 -24.04 25.53
N GLY A 360 34.72 -23.63 24.41
CA GLY A 360 33.28 -23.79 24.13
C GLY A 360 32.39 -22.64 24.60
N CYS A 361 32.96 -21.60 25.24
CA CYS A 361 32.20 -20.42 25.65
C CYS A 361 31.94 -19.51 24.44
N THR A 362 30.79 -19.68 23.78
CA THR A 362 30.42 -18.91 22.57
C THR A 362 29.46 -17.74 22.84
N SER A 363 29.02 -17.55 24.09
CA SER A 363 28.11 -16.48 24.50
C SER A 363 28.83 -15.14 24.58
N VAL A 364 28.51 -14.23 23.65
CA VAL A 364 29.10 -12.87 23.61
C VAL A 364 28.77 -12.08 24.87
N THR A 365 27.56 -12.25 25.42
CA THR A 365 27.14 -11.60 26.66
C THR A 365 27.94 -12.10 27.86
N GLY A 366 28.21 -13.42 27.94
CA GLY A 366 29.03 -14.01 29.00
C GLY A 366 30.47 -13.51 28.94
N LEU A 367 31.10 -13.60 27.76
CA LEU A 367 32.48 -13.15 27.54
C LEU A 367 32.66 -11.63 27.77
N HIS A 368 31.66 -10.82 27.40
CA HIS A 368 31.69 -9.40 27.71
C HIS A 368 31.55 -9.15 29.21
N GLY A 369 30.65 -9.88 29.90
CA GLY A 369 30.49 -9.78 31.35
C GLY A 369 31.76 -10.12 32.12
N GLU A 370 32.49 -11.14 31.69
CA GLU A 370 33.77 -11.56 32.29
C GLU A 370 34.88 -10.51 32.08
N LEU A 371 34.95 -9.91 30.89
CA LEU A 371 35.90 -8.83 30.62
C LEU A 371 35.57 -7.56 31.42
N ILE A 372 34.30 -7.24 31.62
CA ILE A 372 33.89 -6.12 32.50
C ILE A 372 34.21 -6.43 33.97
N ALA A 373 33.98 -7.66 34.44
CA ALA A 373 34.34 -8.08 35.79
C ALA A 373 35.86 -8.02 36.05
N ALA A 374 36.67 -8.17 35.00
CA ALA A 374 38.12 -8.00 35.03
C ALA A 374 38.59 -6.55 34.77
N ASN A 375 37.70 -5.55 34.85
CA ASN A 375 37.96 -4.12 34.59
C ASN A 375 38.54 -3.82 33.19
N ALA A 376 38.25 -4.64 32.18
CA ALA A 376 38.71 -4.38 30.81
C ALA A 376 37.91 -3.23 30.15
N PRO A 377 38.57 -2.22 29.54
CA PRO A 377 37.91 -1.09 28.89
C PRO A 377 37.42 -1.43 27.47
N VAL A 378 36.62 -2.50 27.35
CA VAL A 378 36.06 -3.02 26.10
C VAL A 378 34.55 -2.79 26.03
N THR A 379 34.01 -2.71 24.82
CA THR A 379 32.55 -2.62 24.62
C THR A 379 31.98 -3.93 24.10
N TYR A 380 30.68 -4.15 24.33
CA TYR A 380 29.97 -5.32 23.82
C TYR A 380 30.13 -5.48 22.30
N GLN A 381 30.11 -4.39 21.54
CA GLN A 381 30.28 -4.46 20.08
C GLN A 381 31.68 -4.91 19.68
N MET A 382 32.73 -4.54 20.42
CA MET A 382 34.10 -4.97 20.15
C MET A 382 34.24 -6.48 20.33
N VAL A 383 33.73 -7.00 21.46
CA VAL A 383 33.72 -8.45 21.75
C VAL A 383 32.88 -9.19 20.70
N ARG A 384 31.67 -8.69 20.39
CA ARG A 384 30.78 -9.27 19.36
C ARG A 384 31.47 -9.37 18.00
N ALA A 385 32.15 -8.31 17.57
CA ALA A 385 32.81 -8.26 16.27
C ALA A 385 33.96 -9.27 16.19
N HIS A 386 34.76 -9.42 17.26
CA HIS A 386 35.87 -10.37 17.28
C HIS A 386 35.39 -11.82 17.41
N ILE A 387 34.41 -12.12 18.27
CA ILE A 387 33.82 -13.46 18.32
C ILE A 387 33.18 -13.83 16.98
N ALA A 388 32.60 -12.87 16.25
CA ALA A 388 32.12 -13.13 14.89
C ALA A 388 33.25 -13.50 13.92
N THR A 389 34.48 -12.99 14.10
CA THR A 389 35.64 -13.43 13.31
C THR A 389 36.09 -14.85 13.68
N LEU A 390 36.01 -15.25 14.96
CA LEU A 390 36.32 -16.62 15.39
C LEU A 390 35.25 -17.64 14.97
N ARG A 391 34.00 -17.19 14.82
CA ARG A 391 32.90 -18.00 14.26
C ARG A 391 33.00 -18.19 12.75
N ARG A 392 33.90 -17.51 12.03
CA ARG A 392 34.14 -17.80 10.61
C ARG A 392 34.94 -19.10 10.53
N THR A 393 34.24 -20.23 10.50
CA THR A 393 34.77 -21.51 10.01
C THR A 393 35.24 -21.33 8.56
N PRO A 394 36.35 -21.97 8.12
CA PRO A 394 36.76 -22.00 6.71
C PRO A 394 35.62 -22.50 5.80
N ALA A 395 35.73 -22.18 4.50
CA ALA A 395 34.68 -22.18 3.48
C ALA A 395 33.95 -23.53 3.18
N ASP A 396 34.09 -24.57 4.00
CA ASP A 396 33.54 -25.92 3.79
C ASP A 396 32.43 -26.33 4.77
N ALA A 397 31.73 -25.38 5.39
CA ALA A 397 30.49 -25.73 6.08
C ALA A 397 29.42 -26.10 5.05
N ALA A 398 28.97 -27.36 5.06
CA ALA A 398 27.92 -27.85 4.18
C ALA A 398 26.72 -26.89 4.15
N PRO A 399 26.12 -26.62 2.97
CA PRO A 399 25.01 -25.68 2.86
C PRO A 399 23.90 -26.09 3.82
N ARG A 400 23.39 -25.10 4.56
CA ARG A 400 22.28 -25.34 5.50
C ARG A 400 21.10 -25.94 4.72
N PRO A 401 20.42 -26.96 5.26
CA PRO A 401 19.26 -27.53 4.60
C PRO A 401 18.19 -26.44 4.39
N PRO A 402 17.43 -26.52 3.29
CA PRO A 402 16.37 -25.55 3.03
C PRO A 402 15.32 -25.61 4.13
N SER A 403 14.79 -24.46 4.50
CA SER A 403 13.71 -24.34 5.48
C SER A 403 12.39 -24.85 4.92
N VAL A 404 11.48 -25.25 5.81
CA VAL A 404 10.09 -25.62 5.48
C VAL A 404 9.46 -24.61 4.52
N ARG A 405 9.55 -23.31 4.83
CA ARG A 405 8.98 -22.25 3.99
C ARG A 405 9.62 -22.15 2.61
N GLN A 406 10.92 -22.41 2.48
CA GLN A 406 11.58 -22.43 1.18
C GLN A 406 11.06 -23.57 0.33
N VAL A 407 10.96 -24.77 0.89
CA VAL A 407 10.48 -25.97 0.17
C VAL A 407 9.00 -25.85 -0.16
N THR A 408 8.15 -25.35 0.75
CA THR A 408 6.75 -25.01 0.46
C THR A 408 6.68 -24.01 -0.69
N GLY A 409 7.52 -22.97 -0.67
CA GLY A 409 7.59 -21.97 -1.73
C GLY A 409 8.04 -22.56 -3.08
N TRP A 410 8.90 -23.59 -3.07
CA TRP A 410 9.30 -24.29 -4.29
C TRP A 410 8.16 -25.14 -4.85
N LEU A 411 7.45 -25.88 -3.99
CA LEU A 411 6.32 -26.73 -4.38
C LEU A 411 5.14 -25.93 -4.92
N THR A 412 4.88 -24.75 -4.35
CA THR A 412 3.69 -23.92 -4.66
C THR A 412 3.97 -22.78 -5.64
N ARG A 413 5.14 -22.77 -6.29
CA ARG A 413 5.47 -21.80 -7.33
C ARG A 413 5.39 -22.46 -8.70
N HIS A 414 5.04 -21.66 -9.71
CA HIS A 414 5.10 -22.12 -11.10
C HIS A 414 6.53 -22.64 -11.44
N PRO A 415 6.68 -23.84 -12.03
CA PRO A 415 8.00 -24.47 -12.22
C PRO A 415 9.02 -23.63 -13.01
N THR A 416 8.54 -22.79 -13.92
CA THR A 416 9.40 -21.89 -14.72
C THR A 416 9.99 -20.73 -13.92
N ALA A 417 9.42 -20.41 -12.76
CA ALA A 417 9.87 -19.32 -11.88
C ALA A 417 10.82 -19.78 -10.77
N LEU A 418 11.23 -21.05 -10.77
CA LEU A 418 12.30 -21.58 -9.93
C LEU A 418 13.65 -21.31 -10.57
N THR A 419 14.64 -20.93 -9.76
CA THR A 419 16.04 -20.84 -10.21
C THR A 419 16.60 -22.25 -10.46
N GLU A 420 17.74 -22.37 -11.12
CA GLU A 420 18.36 -23.67 -11.36
C GLU A 420 18.77 -24.36 -10.05
N ASP A 421 19.28 -23.58 -9.09
CA ASP A 421 19.61 -24.05 -7.75
C ASP A 421 18.36 -24.53 -6.99
N ASP A 422 17.25 -23.79 -7.08
CA ASP A 422 15.97 -24.20 -6.48
C ASP A 422 15.45 -25.50 -7.10
N ARG A 423 15.55 -25.66 -8.43
CA ARG A 423 15.15 -26.89 -9.13
C ARG A 423 15.99 -28.08 -8.72
N ALA A 424 17.31 -27.92 -8.66
CA ALA A 424 18.22 -28.97 -8.22
C ALA A 424 17.96 -29.36 -6.75
N GLY A 425 17.77 -28.37 -5.88
CA GLY A 425 17.44 -28.56 -4.46
C GLY A 425 16.12 -29.29 -4.27
N LEU A 426 15.07 -28.87 -4.96
CA LEU A 426 13.76 -29.53 -4.93
C LEU A 426 13.86 -30.97 -5.43
N LYS A 427 14.48 -31.20 -6.60
CA LYS A 427 14.67 -32.55 -7.17
C LYS A 427 15.35 -33.49 -6.17
N GLY A 428 16.39 -33.01 -5.48
CA GLY A 428 17.08 -33.79 -4.45
C GLY A 428 16.17 -34.15 -3.27
N ILE A 429 15.27 -33.26 -2.84
CA ILE A 429 14.31 -33.54 -1.75
C ILE A 429 13.26 -34.57 -2.20
N LEU A 430 12.67 -34.38 -3.39
CA LEU A 430 11.63 -35.29 -3.91
C LEU A 430 12.17 -36.72 -4.08
N ALA A 431 13.43 -36.87 -4.51
CA ALA A 431 14.08 -38.17 -4.63
C ALA A 431 14.31 -38.88 -3.27
N ARG A 432 14.35 -38.14 -2.16
CA ARG A 432 14.59 -38.69 -0.81
C ARG A 432 13.31 -38.92 -0.01
N CYS A 433 12.19 -38.31 -0.41
CA CYS A 433 10.94 -38.35 0.34
C CYS A 433 9.77 -38.59 -0.62
N PRO A 434 9.32 -39.86 -0.74
CA PRO A 434 8.17 -40.24 -1.57
C PRO A 434 6.89 -39.46 -1.23
N GLU A 435 6.73 -39.09 0.04
CA GLU A 435 5.58 -38.31 0.51
C GLU A 435 5.60 -36.89 -0.04
N LEU A 436 6.77 -36.23 -0.06
CA LEU A 436 6.91 -34.90 -0.66
C LEU A 436 6.87 -34.93 -2.19
N ASP A 437 7.31 -36.03 -2.82
CA ASP A 437 7.06 -36.27 -4.26
C ASP A 437 5.56 -36.37 -4.56
N THR A 438 4.83 -37.14 -3.75
CA THR A 438 3.37 -37.24 -3.86
C THR A 438 2.68 -35.89 -3.65
N ALA A 439 3.10 -35.14 -2.63
CA ALA A 439 2.61 -33.77 -2.41
C ALA A 439 2.89 -32.85 -3.62
N SER A 440 4.08 -32.94 -4.22
CA SER A 440 4.45 -32.18 -5.42
C SER A 440 3.53 -32.49 -6.61
N ARG A 441 3.19 -33.78 -6.82
CA ARG A 441 2.24 -34.19 -7.87
C ARG A 441 0.86 -33.61 -7.63
N HIS A 442 0.29 -33.76 -6.43
CA HIS A 442 -1.02 -33.20 -6.11
C HIS A 442 -1.09 -31.68 -6.23
N VAL A 443 -0.03 -30.96 -5.87
CA VAL A 443 0.04 -29.49 -6.03
C VAL A 443 0.06 -29.09 -7.50
N ARG A 444 0.77 -29.84 -8.35
CA ARG A 444 0.80 -29.61 -9.80
C ARG A 444 -0.56 -29.88 -10.44
N GLU A 445 -1.17 -31.02 -10.13
CA GLU A 445 -2.51 -31.38 -10.59
C GLU A 445 -3.54 -30.30 -10.19
N PHE A 446 -3.51 -29.84 -8.93
CA PHE A 446 -4.40 -28.75 -8.51
C PHE A 446 -4.10 -27.44 -9.25
N GLY A 447 -2.83 -27.15 -9.51
CA GLY A 447 -2.42 -26.02 -10.33
C GLY A 447 -2.97 -26.08 -11.75
N GLU A 448 -2.98 -27.26 -12.37
CA GLU A 448 -3.57 -27.51 -13.68
C GLU A 448 -5.09 -27.36 -13.65
N ILE A 449 -5.76 -27.88 -12.61
CA ILE A 449 -7.21 -27.67 -12.42
C ILE A 449 -7.54 -26.18 -12.32
N LEU A 450 -6.77 -25.45 -11.50
CA LEU A 450 -7.02 -24.03 -11.25
C LEU A 450 -6.73 -23.15 -12.47
N THR A 451 -5.66 -23.43 -13.21
CA THR A 451 -5.24 -22.63 -14.37
C THR A 451 -5.98 -23.03 -15.66
N GLY A 452 -6.22 -24.33 -15.85
CA GLY A 452 -6.96 -24.91 -16.97
C GLY A 452 -8.48 -24.89 -16.79
N ARG A 453 -8.97 -24.47 -15.61
CA ARG A 453 -10.40 -24.37 -15.26
C ARG A 453 -11.15 -25.70 -15.40
N LEU A 454 -10.53 -26.75 -14.87
CA LEU A 454 -11.02 -28.12 -14.95
C LEU A 454 -11.80 -28.51 -13.69
N GLY A 455 -12.68 -27.64 -13.18
CA GLY A 455 -13.38 -27.88 -11.92
C GLY A 455 -14.13 -29.23 -11.85
N ALA A 456 -14.58 -29.76 -12.99
CA ALA A 456 -15.21 -31.08 -13.08
C ALA A 456 -14.31 -32.25 -12.64
N THR A 457 -12.99 -32.11 -12.70
CA THR A 457 -12.02 -33.15 -12.25
C THR A 457 -11.67 -33.03 -10.77
N LEU A 458 -12.21 -32.02 -10.07
CA LEU A 458 -11.92 -31.79 -8.65
C LEU A 458 -12.29 -32.98 -7.75
N PRO A 459 -13.44 -33.67 -7.90
CA PRO A 459 -13.75 -34.83 -7.07
C PRO A 459 -12.68 -35.93 -7.17
N THR A 460 -12.24 -36.26 -8.38
CA THR A 460 -11.17 -37.24 -8.61
C THR A 460 -9.85 -36.83 -7.95
N TRP A 461 -9.52 -35.54 -7.99
CA TRP A 461 -8.35 -35.02 -7.29
C TRP A 461 -8.50 -35.11 -5.75
N ILE A 462 -9.69 -34.84 -5.21
CA ILE A 462 -9.96 -34.99 -3.76
C ILE A 462 -9.76 -36.44 -3.34
N ASP A 463 -10.31 -37.40 -4.08
CA ASP A 463 -10.19 -38.84 -3.78
C ASP A 463 -8.72 -39.30 -3.81
N ALA A 464 -7.95 -38.83 -4.80
CA ALA A 464 -6.52 -39.15 -4.92
C ALA A 464 -5.70 -38.58 -3.74
N VAL A 465 -5.99 -37.34 -3.32
CA VAL A 465 -5.33 -36.72 -2.17
C VAL A 465 -5.73 -37.40 -0.86
N ASP A 466 -6.99 -37.79 -0.70
CA ASP A 466 -7.45 -38.53 0.48
C ASP A 466 -6.73 -39.89 0.57
N ALA A 467 -6.66 -40.64 -0.53
CA ALA A 467 -5.94 -41.92 -0.57
C ALA A 467 -4.44 -41.81 -0.19
N SER A 468 -3.82 -40.65 -0.43
CA SER A 468 -2.41 -40.40 -0.06
C SER A 468 -2.17 -40.22 1.44
N GLN A 469 -3.22 -39.91 2.22
CA GLN A 469 -3.18 -39.67 3.67
C GLN A 469 -2.06 -38.69 4.12
N LEU A 470 -1.75 -37.69 3.27
CA LEU A 470 -0.68 -36.72 3.53
C LEU A 470 -1.10 -35.68 4.59
N PRO A 471 -0.24 -35.40 5.60
CA PRO A 471 -0.54 -34.43 6.65
C PRO A 471 -0.89 -33.04 6.08
N GLY A 472 -2.00 -32.47 6.53
CA GLY A 472 -2.50 -31.17 6.06
C GLY A 472 -3.22 -31.21 4.71
N LEU A 473 -2.69 -31.92 3.70
CA LEU A 473 -3.28 -32.02 2.37
C LEU A 473 -4.62 -32.77 2.37
N THR A 474 -4.71 -33.93 3.02
CA THR A 474 -5.97 -34.69 3.15
C THR A 474 -7.07 -33.87 3.81
N GLY A 475 -6.74 -33.20 4.93
CA GLY A 475 -7.69 -32.32 5.61
C GLY A 475 -8.15 -31.14 4.74
N PHE A 476 -7.25 -30.56 3.94
CA PHE A 476 -7.60 -29.51 2.99
C PHE A 476 -8.56 -30.02 1.91
N ALA A 477 -8.26 -31.16 1.28
CA ALA A 477 -9.08 -31.76 0.22
C ALA A 477 -10.49 -32.09 0.72
N LEU A 478 -10.62 -32.80 1.85
CA LEU A 478 -11.91 -33.12 2.45
C LEU A 478 -12.70 -31.88 2.86
N HIS A 479 -12.02 -30.80 3.25
CA HIS A 479 -12.70 -29.54 3.58
C HIS A 479 -13.30 -28.85 2.35
N LEU A 480 -12.83 -29.12 1.12
CA LEU A 480 -13.43 -28.60 -0.11
C LEU A 480 -14.85 -29.14 -0.31
N LEU A 481 -15.14 -30.35 0.15
CA LEU A 481 -16.46 -31.00 0.01
C LEU A 481 -17.59 -30.20 0.68
N ARG A 482 -17.29 -29.42 1.72
CA ARG A 482 -18.29 -28.58 2.43
C ARG A 482 -18.86 -27.45 1.58
N ASP A 483 -18.18 -27.10 0.49
CA ASP A 483 -18.52 -25.99 -0.40
C ASP A 483 -18.27 -26.39 -1.86
N LEU A 484 -18.48 -27.68 -2.17
CA LEU A 484 -18.02 -28.30 -3.41
C LEU A 484 -18.54 -27.58 -4.66
N ASP A 485 -19.82 -27.21 -4.67
CA ASP A 485 -20.44 -26.53 -5.81
C ASP A 485 -19.76 -25.19 -6.08
N ALA A 486 -19.51 -24.40 -5.03
CA ALA A 486 -18.86 -23.10 -5.16
C ALA A 486 -17.39 -23.23 -5.56
N VAL A 487 -16.67 -24.24 -5.04
CA VAL A 487 -15.28 -24.52 -5.42
C VAL A 487 -15.21 -24.98 -6.88
N THR A 488 -16.11 -25.87 -7.30
CA THR A 488 -16.22 -26.35 -8.68
C THR A 488 -16.51 -25.20 -9.63
N ALA A 489 -17.47 -24.34 -9.31
CA ALA A 489 -17.77 -23.12 -10.07
C ALA A 489 -16.55 -22.17 -10.12
N GLY A 490 -15.86 -21.99 -8.99
CA GLY A 490 -14.61 -21.21 -8.89
C GLY A 490 -13.49 -21.75 -9.78
N LEU A 491 -13.40 -23.07 -9.93
CA LEU A 491 -12.42 -23.74 -10.78
C LEU A 491 -12.94 -24.00 -12.21
N THR A 492 -14.10 -23.47 -12.61
CA THR A 492 -14.66 -23.68 -13.96
C THR A 492 -14.97 -22.36 -14.67
N LEU A 493 -15.67 -21.43 -14.01
CA LEU A 493 -16.23 -20.23 -14.64
C LEU A 493 -15.21 -19.10 -14.80
N ASN A 494 -15.53 -18.09 -15.62
CA ASN A 494 -14.68 -16.89 -15.79
C ASN A 494 -14.68 -15.92 -14.62
N TRP A 495 -15.59 -16.09 -13.68
CA TRP A 495 -15.75 -15.20 -12.54
C TRP A 495 -14.74 -15.49 -11.43
N SER A 496 -14.25 -14.43 -10.79
CA SER A 496 -13.39 -14.51 -9.60
C SER A 496 -13.53 -13.24 -8.77
N SER A 497 -13.00 -13.27 -7.55
CA SER A 497 -12.95 -12.09 -6.69
C SER A 497 -11.80 -11.13 -7.04
N GLY A 498 -11.06 -11.37 -8.13
CA GLY A 498 -9.86 -10.58 -8.47
C GLY A 498 -10.12 -9.08 -8.62
N SER A 499 -11.29 -8.68 -9.13
CA SER A 499 -11.70 -7.28 -9.20
C SER A 499 -11.89 -6.64 -7.81
N ILE A 500 -12.25 -7.44 -6.81
CA ILE A 500 -12.44 -7.00 -5.43
C ILE A 500 -11.09 -6.66 -4.78
N GLU A 501 -9.99 -7.34 -5.14
CA GLU A 501 -8.67 -7.00 -4.61
C GLU A 501 -8.30 -5.54 -4.92
N GLY A 502 -8.60 -5.09 -6.15
CA GLY A 502 -8.45 -3.70 -6.56
C GLY A 502 -9.28 -2.74 -5.70
N ALA A 503 -10.53 -3.10 -5.42
CA ALA A 503 -11.41 -2.33 -4.53
C ALA A 503 -10.86 -2.28 -3.10
N VAL A 504 -10.47 -3.42 -2.52
CA VAL A 504 -9.87 -3.52 -1.18
C VAL A 504 -8.59 -2.70 -1.07
N ASN A 505 -7.75 -2.68 -2.11
CA ASN A 505 -6.55 -1.84 -2.14
C ASN A 505 -6.89 -0.34 -2.20
N ARG A 506 -7.92 0.06 -2.95
CA ARG A 506 -8.46 1.44 -2.92
C ARG A 506 -9.00 1.81 -1.54
N ILE A 507 -9.73 0.91 -0.89
CA ILE A 507 -10.22 1.08 0.49
C ILE A 507 -9.05 1.26 1.46
N LYS A 508 -7.97 0.47 1.34
CA LYS A 508 -6.75 0.65 2.14
C LYS A 508 -6.15 2.05 1.97
N LYS A 509 -6.17 2.62 0.75
CA LYS A 509 -5.75 4.01 0.50
C LYS A 509 -6.67 5.01 1.19
N ILE A 510 -7.99 4.89 1.03
CA ILE A 510 -8.99 5.77 1.65
C ILE A 510 -8.86 5.75 3.18
N LYS A 511 -8.70 4.57 3.77
CA LYS A 511 -8.46 4.42 5.22
C LYS A 511 -7.21 5.15 5.70
N ARG A 512 -6.12 5.11 4.92
CA ARG A 512 -4.89 5.85 5.22
C ARG A 512 -5.10 7.37 5.10
N GLN A 513 -5.85 7.83 4.09
CA GLN A 513 -6.26 9.24 3.96
C GLN A 513 -7.05 9.71 5.19
N LEU A 514 -7.89 8.83 5.77
CA LEU A 514 -8.69 9.07 6.97
C LEU A 514 -7.93 8.78 8.28
N TYR A 515 -6.62 8.51 8.23
CA TYR A 515 -5.76 8.18 9.37
C TYR A 515 -6.28 7.00 10.23
N GLY A 516 -7.12 6.13 9.67
CA GLY A 516 -7.74 5.02 10.41
C GLY A 516 -8.72 5.44 11.52
N ARG A 517 -9.17 6.71 11.54
CA ARG A 517 -10.04 7.26 12.58
C ARG A 517 -11.50 7.43 12.15
N ALA A 518 -11.81 7.24 10.87
CA ALA A 518 -13.20 7.33 10.41
C ALA A 518 -14.06 6.25 11.05
N GLY A 519 -15.26 6.64 11.49
CA GLY A 519 -16.33 5.69 11.79
C GLY A 519 -16.88 5.07 10.50
N PHE A 520 -17.74 4.06 10.65
CA PHE A 520 -18.30 3.30 9.54
C PHE A 520 -18.97 4.20 8.49
N GLU A 521 -19.90 5.07 8.89
CA GLU A 521 -20.65 5.93 7.96
C GLU A 521 -19.75 6.80 7.06
N LEU A 522 -18.76 7.47 7.65
CA LEU A 522 -17.83 8.30 6.89
C LEU A 522 -16.95 7.45 5.96
N LEU A 523 -16.53 6.27 6.42
CA LEU A 523 -15.71 5.38 5.61
C LEU A 523 -16.51 4.83 4.42
N ARG A 524 -17.73 4.33 4.66
CA ARG A 524 -18.67 3.88 3.63
C ARG A 524 -18.90 4.98 2.62
N LYS A 525 -19.25 6.20 3.07
CA LYS A 525 -19.47 7.36 2.20
C LYS A 525 -18.29 7.66 1.28
N MET A 526 -17.08 7.67 1.84
CA MET A 526 -15.86 7.90 1.08
C MET A 526 -15.56 6.78 0.08
N ILE A 527 -15.87 5.53 0.40
CA ILE A 527 -15.67 4.38 -0.50
C ILE A 527 -16.60 4.46 -1.69
N LEU A 528 -17.87 4.81 -1.48
CA LEU A 528 -18.85 4.88 -2.57
C LEU A 528 -18.59 6.06 -3.52
N LEU A 529 -18.10 7.18 -3.01
CA LEU A 529 -17.86 8.41 -3.79
C LEU A 529 -16.51 8.46 -4.53
N GLN A 530 -15.72 7.36 -4.53
CA GLN A 530 -14.38 7.23 -5.13
C GLN A 530 -14.35 6.16 -6.22
#